data_AF-A0A061R0R8-F1
#
_entry.id   AF-A0A061R0R8-F1
#
_cell.length_a   1.000
_cell.length_b   1.000
_cell.length_c   1.000
_cell.angle_alpha   90.00
_cell.angle_beta   90.00
_cell.angle_gamma   90.00
#
_symmetry.space_group_name_H-M   'P 1'
#
loop_
_entity.id
_entity.type
_entity.pdbx_description
1 polymer ?
#
loop_
_entity_poly.entity_id
_entity_poly.type
_entity_poly.pdbx_seq_one_letter_code
_entity_poly.pdbx_strand_id
1 'polypeptide(L)'
;MPPPKKNPTIELFEAVEEQAAEKVVRALNHGGDPNGVDEEERRFGITPVHVACQGAKTDILRLLVTYGGKVDTYTEYRRTPLSYAIQKNNRNMVKLLHDGCKVDINQTFIKGEECTPLILAAKLGHVEICKLLLKWGADLDAKDMHGKTAADYAKENKFDRLLAMLEEVAEKLKGQE
;
A
#
# COMPACT_ATOMS: atom_id res chain seq x y z
N MET A 1 -15.38 -26.41 -30.73
CA MET A 1 -15.50 -26.21 -29.27
C MET A 1 -15.51 -24.71 -29.01
N PRO A 2 -16.43 -24.17 -28.19
CA PRO A 2 -16.23 -22.83 -27.64
C PRO A 2 -14.92 -22.82 -26.84
N PRO A 3 -14.16 -21.71 -26.85
CA PRO A 3 -13.01 -21.61 -25.95
C PRO A 3 -13.47 -21.87 -24.50
N PRO A 4 -12.65 -22.51 -23.65
CA PRO A 4 -12.99 -22.67 -22.26
C PRO A 4 -13.33 -21.29 -21.69
N LYS A 5 -14.43 -21.18 -20.92
CA LYS A 5 -14.76 -19.94 -20.20
C LYS A 5 -13.54 -19.61 -19.34
N LYS A 6 -12.94 -18.43 -19.53
CA LYS A 6 -11.82 -17.98 -18.70
C LYS A 6 -12.26 -17.98 -17.24
N ASN A 7 -11.34 -18.29 -16.34
CA ASN A 7 -11.57 -18.21 -14.90
C ASN A 7 -11.97 -16.77 -14.54
N PRO A 8 -13.14 -16.52 -13.90
CA PRO A 8 -13.60 -15.18 -13.55
C PRO A 8 -12.60 -14.38 -12.72
N THR A 9 -11.76 -15.03 -11.91
CA THR A 9 -10.69 -14.38 -11.15
C THR A 9 -9.56 -13.89 -12.07
N ILE A 10 -9.21 -14.66 -13.11
CA ILE A 10 -8.22 -14.22 -14.11
C ILE A 10 -8.80 -13.05 -14.92
N GLU A 11 -10.07 -13.11 -15.32
CA GLU A 11 -10.75 -11.99 -15.97
C GLU A 11 -10.77 -10.73 -15.08
N LEU A 12 -10.92 -10.91 -13.77
CA LEU A 12 -10.83 -9.83 -12.80
C LEU A 12 -9.43 -9.19 -12.79
N PHE A 13 -8.37 -9.99 -12.77
CA PHE A 13 -6.99 -9.48 -12.87
C PHE A 13 -6.78 -8.65 -14.14
N GLU A 14 -7.14 -9.18 -15.31
CA GLU A 14 -7.04 -8.48 -16.60
C GLU A 14 -7.84 -7.15 -16.57
N ALA A 15 -9.07 -7.18 -16.07
CA ALA A 15 -9.91 -5.99 -15.96
C ALA A 15 -9.32 -4.92 -15.01
N VAL A 16 -8.71 -5.34 -13.90
CA VAL A 16 -7.99 -4.45 -13.00
C VAL A 16 -6.76 -3.87 -13.70
N GLU A 17 -5.97 -4.68 -14.41
CA GLU A 17 -4.80 -4.26 -15.19
C GLU A 17 -5.15 -3.25 -16.30
N GLU A 18 -6.31 -3.39 -16.92
CA GLU A 18 -6.84 -2.46 -17.93
C GLU A 18 -7.48 -1.20 -17.34
N GLN A 19 -7.71 -1.14 -16.01
CA GLN A 19 -8.49 -0.07 -15.35
C GLN A 19 -9.94 0.02 -15.86
N ALA A 20 -10.50 -1.10 -16.32
CA ALA A 20 -11.84 -1.15 -16.89
C ALA A 20 -12.90 -1.42 -15.80
N ALA A 21 -13.42 -0.35 -15.18
CA ALA A 21 -14.36 -0.45 -14.04
C ALA A 21 -15.58 -1.35 -14.32
N GLU A 22 -16.18 -1.24 -15.51
CA GLU A 22 -17.31 -2.09 -15.91
C GLU A 22 -16.93 -3.57 -16.00
N LYS A 23 -15.73 -3.87 -16.54
CA LYS A 23 -15.22 -5.25 -16.61
C LYS A 23 -14.90 -5.79 -15.23
N VAL A 24 -14.37 -4.96 -14.33
CA VAL A 24 -14.13 -5.34 -12.92
C VAL A 24 -15.43 -5.71 -12.24
N VAL A 25 -16.45 -4.84 -12.31
CA VAL A 25 -17.78 -5.12 -11.74
C VAL A 25 -18.39 -6.37 -12.36
N ARG A 26 -18.27 -6.54 -13.67
CA ARG A 26 -18.76 -7.74 -14.35
C ARG A 26 -18.05 -8.99 -13.84
N ALA A 27 -16.73 -9.01 -13.75
CA ALA A 27 -15.97 -10.16 -13.30
C ALA A 27 -16.33 -10.53 -11.85
N LEU A 28 -16.41 -9.54 -10.94
CA LEU A 28 -16.84 -9.74 -9.55
C LEU A 28 -18.24 -10.35 -9.45
N ASN A 29 -19.21 -9.84 -10.23
CA ASN A 29 -20.58 -10.37 -10.24
C ASN A 29 -20.70 -11.79 -10.83
N HIS A 30 -19.74 -12.24 -11.62
CA HIS A 30 -19.72 -13.59 -12.21
C HIS A 30 -18.77 -14.55 -11.46
N GLY A 31 -18.44 -14.24 -10.20
CA GLY A 31 -17.68 -15.13 -9.31
C GLY A 31 -16.17 -14.92 -9.32
N GLY A 32 -15.67 -13.79 -9.86
CA GLY A 32 -14.29 -13.40 -9.68
C GLY A 32 -14.01 -13.08 -8.21
N ASP A 33 -13.04 -13.76 -7.62
CA ASP A 33 -12.70 -13.57 -6.20
C ASP A 33 -11.81 -12.32 -6.04
N PRO A 34 -12.26 -11.25 -5.35
CA PRO A 34 -11.44 -10.07 -5.09
C PRO A 34 -10.24 -10.34 -4.17
N ASN A 35 -10.21 -11.50 -3.52
CA ASN A 35 -9.09 -12.00 -2.72
C ASN A 35 -8.34 -13.16 -3.40
N GLY A 36 -8.78 -13.53 -4.60
CA GLY A 36 -8.15 -14.58 -5.38
C GLY A 36 -6.70 -14.24 -5.67
N VAL A 37 -5.86 -15.26 -5.76
CA VAL A 37 -4.45 -15.11 -6.11
C VAL A 37 -4.24 -15.54 -7.56
N ASP A 38 -3.31 -14.87 -8.22
CA ASP A 38 -2.88 -15.26 -9.57
C ASP A 38 -1.94 -16.47 -9.48
N GLU A 39 -2.49 -17.66 -9.72
CA GLU A 39 -1.74 -18.92 -9.72
C GLU A 39 -0.96 -19.16 -11.02
N GLU A 40 -1.38 -18.56 -12.14
CA GLU A 40 -0.78 -18.83 -13.46
C GLU A 40 0.57 -18.13 -13.64
N GLU A 41 0.75 -16.95 -13.05
CA GLU A 41 1.99 -16.18 -13.21
C GLU A 41 3.10 -16.49 -12.18
N ARG A 42 2.97 -17.54 -11.34
CA ARG A 42 3.83 -17.74 -10.15
C ARG A 42 3.90 -16.47 -9.28
N ARG A 43 2.83 -15.68 -9.25
CA ARG A 43 2.76 -14.40 -8.52
C ARG A 43 2.38 -14.66 -7.06
N PHE A 44 3.35 -15.22 -6.32
CA PHE A 44 3.55 -15.22 -4.87
C PHE A 44 2.55 -14.46 -3.96
N GLY A 45 1.26 -14.82 -3.95
CA GLY A 45 0.24 -14.17 -3.12
C GLY A 45 -0.25 -12.79 -3.60
N ILE A 46 -0.11 -12.46 -4.89
CA ILE A 46 -0.65 -11.21 -5.46
C ILE A 46 -2.18 -11.34 -5.61
N THR A 47 -2.90 -10.33 -5.11
CA THR A 47 -4.37 -10.22 -5.21
C THR A 47 -4.77 -9.07 -6.14
N PRO A 48 -6.03 -8.99 -6.62
CA PRO A 48 -6.52 -7.85 -7.40
C PRO A 48 -6.25 -6.50 -6.73
N VAL A 49 -6.30 -6.44 -5.40
CA VAL A 49 -6.01 -5.22 -4.61
C VAL A 49 -4.55 -4.78 -4.78
N HIS A 50 -3.60 -5.73 -4.78
CA HIS A 50 -2.19 -5.42 -5.05
C HIS A 50 -2.01 -4.82 -6.44
N VAL A 51 -2.64 -5.41 -7.46
CA VAL A 51 -2.55 -4.93 -8.86
C VAL A 51 -3.16 -3.54 -9.01
N ALA A 52 -4.30 -3.27 -8.37
CA ALA A 52 -4.90 -1.94 -8.35
C ALA A 52 -3.97 -0.90 -7.70
N CYS A 53 -3.32 -1.25 -6.57
CA CYS A 53 -2.40 -0.35 -5.87
C CYS A 53 -1.10 -0.12 -6.65
N GLN A 54 -0.53 -1.18 -7.23
CA GLN A 54 0.65 -1.09 -8.09
C GLN A 54 0.39 -0.22 -9.33
N GLY A 55 -0.83 -0.26 -9.86
CA GLY A 55 -1.27 0.60 -10.97
C GLY A 55 -1.76 1.99 -10.56
N ALA A 56 -1.77 2.33 -9.27
CA ALA A 56 -2.34 3.58 -8.73
C ALA A 56 -3.84 3.81 -9.10
N LYS A 57 -4.61 2.73 -9.30
CA LYS A 57 -6.01 2.74 -9.75
C LYS A 57 -7.00 2.89 -8.59
N THR A 58 -7.11 4.10 -8.06
CA THR A 58 -7.91 4.40 -6.85
C THR A 58 -9.39 4.00 -6.97
N ASP A 59 -10.01 4.19 -8.14
CA ASP A 59 -11.43 3.85 -8.33
C ASP A 59 -11.66 2.35 -8.40
N ILE A 60 -10.74 1.63 -9.05
CA ILE A 60 -10.76 0.16 -9.08
C ILE A 60 -10.54 -0.41 -7.68
N LEU A 61 -9.60 0.16 -6.92
CA LEU A 61 -9.40 -0.22 -5.53
C LEU A 61 -10.67 -0.04 -4.70
N ARG A 62 -11.40 1.07 -4.88
CA ARG A 62 -12.68 1.30 -4.20
C ARG A 62 -13.71 0.22 -4.53
N LEU A 63 -13.80 -0.18 -5.81
CA LEU A 63 -14.68 -1.27 -6.24
C LEU A 63 -14.27 -2.58 -5.56
N LEU A 64 -13.00 -2.95 -5.61
CA LEU A 64 -12.51 -4.19 -5.00
C LEU A 64 -12.82 -4.23 -3.50
N VAL A 65 -12.58 -3.13 -2.75
CA VAL A 65 -12.91 -3.04 -1.32
C VAL A 65 -14.42 -3.16 -1.09
N THR A 66 -15.24 -2.54 -1.93
CA THR A 66 -16.72 -2.63 -1.84
C THR A 66 -17.21 -4.07 -2.00
N TYR A 67 -16.52 -4.87 -2.81
CA TYR A 67 -16.82 -6.29 -3.01
C TYR A 67 -16.08 -7.22 -2.03
N GLY A 68 -15.45 -6.69 -0.96
CA GLY A 68 -14.81 -7.49 0.09
C GLY A 68 -13.35 -7.86 -0.18
N GLY A 69 -12.67 -7.14 -1.07
CA GLY A 69 -11.23 -7.25 -1.26
C GLY A 69 -10.44 -6.77 -0.04
N LYS A 70 -9.59 -7.64 0.49
CA LYS A 70 -8.77 -7.40 1.68
C LYS A 70 -7.54 -6.56 1.36
N VAL A 71 -7.31 -5.53 2.16
CA VAL A 71 -6.22 -4.55 1.97
C VAL A 71 -5.03 -4.75 2.90
N ASP A 72 -5.15 -5.66 3.87
CA ASP A 72 -4.12 -6.08 4.83
C ASP A 72 -3.31 -7.30 4.35
N THR A 73 -3.47 -7.68 3.08
CA THR A 73 -2.78 -8.81 2.48
C THR A 73 -1.32 -8.49 2.16
N TYR A 74 -0.49 -9.52 2.01
CA TYR A 74 0.90 -9.39 1.62
C TYR A 74 1.32 -10.50 0.67
N THR A 75 2.22 -10.16 -0.25
CA THR A 75 2.90 -11.13 -1.12
C THR A 75 3.97 -11.90 -0.34
N GLU A 76 4.55 -12.96 -0.90
CA GLU A 76 5.65 -13.69 -0.25
C GLU A 76 6.91 -12.83 -0.01
N TYR A 77 7.05 -11.73 -0.74
CA TYR A 77 8.10 -10.71 -0.51
C TYR A 77 7.71 -9.66 0.55
N ARG A 78 6.64 -9.93 1.31
CA ARG A 78 6.01 -9.03 2.29
C ARG A 78 5.69 -7.66 1.70
N ARG A 79 5.29 -7.58 0.43
CA ARG A 79 4.78 -6.33 -0.15
C ARG A 79 3.30 -6.23 0.20
N THR A 80 2.88 -5.08 0.73
CA THR A 80 1.47 -4.81 1.06
C THR A 80 0.87 -3.82 0.06
N PRO A 81 -0.46 -3.79 -0.11
CA PRO A 81 -1.14 -2.73 -0.87
C PRO A 81 -0.72 -1.32 -0.44
N LEU A 82 -0.56 -1.09 0.87
CA LEU A 82 -0.12 0.18 1.43
C LEU A 82 1.29 0.57 0.95
N SER A 83 2.23 -0.39 0.90
CA SER A 83 3.58 -0.12 0.41
C SER A 83 3.58 0.37 -1.05
N TYR A 84 2.74 -0.21 -1.92
CA TYR A 84 2.60 0.24 -3.31
C TYR A 84 1.99 1.65 -3.39
N ALA A 85 0.95 1.93 -2.60
CA ALA A 85 0.33 3.26 -2.56
C ALA A 85 1.33 4.35 -2.14
N ILE A 86 2.19 4.05 -1.16
CA ILE A 86 3.27 4.94 -0.71
C ILE A 86 4.30 5.13 -1.82
N GLN A 87 4.76 4.06 -2.47
CA GLN A 87 5.71 4.14 -3.60
C GLN A 87 5.20 5.01 -4.75
N LYS A 88 3.89 4.98 -5.01
CA LYS A 88 3.25 5.79 -6.05
C LYS A 88 2.92 7.22 -5.62
N ASN A 89 3.29 7.62 -4.40
CA ASN A 89 2.94 8.90 -3.80
C ASN A 89 1.42 9.20 -3.85
N ASN A 90 0.58 8.16 -3.82
CA ASN A 90 -0.86 8.33 -3.98
C ASN A 90 -1.52 8.46 -2.61
N ARG A 91 -1.57 9.70 -2.12
CA ARG A 91 -2.17 10.05 -0.82
C ARG A 91 -3.62 9.57 -0.66
N ASN A 92 -4.43 9.65 -1.71
CA ASN A 92 -5.84 9.26 -1.64
C ASN A 92 -5.99 7.75 -1.50
N MET A 93 -5.14 6.99 -2.18
CA MET A 93 -5.06 5.56 -2.05
C MET A 93 -4.56 5.13 -0.66
N VAL A 94 -3.55 5.81 -0.11
CA VAL A 94 -3.08 5.59 1.27
C VAL A 94 -4.22 5.76 2.27
N LYS A 95 -5.04 6.82 2.13
CA LYS A 95 -6.25 7.02 2.94
C LYS A 95 -7.27 5.90 2.76
N LEU A 96 -7.60 5.56 1.51
CA LEU A 96 -8.58 4.51 1.23
C LEU A 96 -8.16 3.17 1.85
N LEU A 97 -6.87 2.81 1.77
CA LEU A 97 -6.34 1.59 2.37
C LEU A 97 -6.42 1.62 3.90
N HIS A 98 -6.11 2.75 4.54
CA HIS A 98 -6.23 2.92 5.99
C HIS A 98 -7.68 2.94 6.48
N ASP A 99 -8.60 3.56 5.73
CA ASP A 99 -10.01 3.64 6.09
C ASP A 99 -10.74 2.31 5.82
N GLY A 100 -10.27 1.54 4.82
CA GLY A 100 -10.89 0.30 4.37
C GLY A 100 -10.71 -0.90 5.31
N CYS A 101 -9.64 -0.92 6.11
CA CYS A 101 -9.38 -1.88 7.19
C CYS A 101 -8.46 -1.23 8.23
N LYS A 102 -8.43 -1.73 9.46
CA LYS A 102 -7.42 -1.36 10.47
C LYS A 102 -6.04 -1.90 10.06
N VAL A 103 -5.45 -1.30 9.02
CA VAL A 103 -4.07 -1.59 8.61
C VAL A 103 -3.16 -1.16 9.74
N ASP A 104 -2.29 -2.06 10.18
CA ASP A 104 -1.24 -1.71 11.12
C ASP A 104 -0.25 -0.75 10.44
N ILE A 105 -0.27 0.51 10.87
CA ILE A 105 0.56 1.61 10.35
C ILE A 105 2.04 1.44 10.70
N ASN A 106 2.37 0.54 11.62
CA ASN A 106 3.75 0.22 12.00
C ASN A 106 4.21 -1.14 11.46
N GLN A 107 3.34 -1.88 10.77
CA GLN A 107 3.70 -3.15 10.14
C GLN A 107 4.84 -2.93 9.15
N THR A 108 5.98 -3.54 9.43
CA THR A 108 7.09 -3.55 8.48
C THR A 108 6.68 -4.33 7.24
N PHE A 109 7.12 -3.88 6.08
CA PHE A 109 6.98 -4.60 4.82
C PHE A 109 8.37 -4.72 4.17
N ILE A 110 8.44 -5.42 3.04
CA ILE A 110 9.69 -5.72 2.32
C ILE A 110 10.56 -6.70 3.12
N LYS A 111 10.51 -7.98 2.71
CA LYS A 111 11.34 -9.04 3.31
C LYS A 111 12.82 -8.64 3.22
N GLY A 112 13.47 -8.59 4.38
CA GLY A 112 14.90 -8.28 4.48
C GLY A 112 15.25 -6.79 4.49
N GLU A 113 14.31 -5.85 4.58
CA GLU A 113 14.59 -4.43 4.93
C GLU A 113 13.93 -4.02 6.27
N GLU A 114 12.85 -4.69 6.67
CA GLU A 114 12.04 -4.33 7.86
C GLU A 114 11.58 -2.87 7.85
N CYS A 115 11.29 -2.35 6.66
CA CYS A 115 10.94 -0.95 6.45
C CYS A 115 9.49 -0.68 6.88
N THR A 116 9.28 0.31 7.76
CA THR A 116 7.93 0.78 8.14
C THR A 116 7.33 1.69 7.05
N PRO A 117 5.99 1.87 7.02
CA PRO A 117 5.35 2.85 6.16
C PRO A 117 5.98 4.25 6.23
N LEU A 118 6.30 4.71 7.44
CA LEU A 118 6.88 6.04 7.66
C LEU A 118 8.31 6.13 7.09
N ILE A 119 9.15 5.12 7.33
CA ILE A 119 10.50 5.07 6.77
C ILE A 119 10.45 5.03 5.23
N LEU A 120 9.57 4.24 4.62
CA LEU A 120 9.43 4.20 3.17
C LEU A 120 9.02 5.56 2.59
N ALA A 121 8.02 6.20 3.19
CA ALA A 121 7.58 7.52 2.75
C ALA A 121 8.71 8.56 2.89
N ALA A 122 9.54 8.45 3.92
CA ALA A 122 10.69 9.33 4.13
C ALA A 122 11.86 9.06 3.17
N LYS A 123 12.18 7.79 2.89
CA LYS A 123 13.13 7.38 1.84
C LYS A 123 12.79 7.98 0.48
N LEU A 124 11.49 8.17 0.21
CA LEU A 124 10.97 8.72 -1.04
C LEU A 124 10.65 10.23 -0.98
N GLY A 125 10.80 10.88 0.18
CA GLY A 125 10.54 12.32 0.34
C GLY A 125 9.05 12.72 0.31
N HIS A 126 8.14 11.79 0.57
CA HIS A 126 6.68 12.01 0.47
C HIS A 126 6.11 12.70 1.72
N VAL A 127 6.40 14.00 1.89
CA VAL A 127 6.02 14.82 3.06
C VAL A 127 4.56 14.65 3.49
N GLU A 128 3.61 14.73 2.55
CA GLU A 128 2.18 14.67 2.86
C GLU A 128 1.71 13.27 3.28
N ILE A 129 2.40 12.21 2.83
CA ILE A 129 2.15 10.84 3.29
C ILE A 129 2.75 10.65 4.68
N CYS A 130 3.96 11.14 4.95
CA CYS A 130 4.57 11.10 6.28
C CYS A 130 3.65 11.76 7.33
N LYS A 131 3.09 12.93 7.02
CA LYS A 131 2.11 13.61 7.90
C LYS A 131 0.88 12.76 8.20
N LEU A 132 0.34 12.05 7.21
CA LEU A 132 -0.82 11.17 7.42
C LEU A 132 -0.46 9.99 8.31
N LEU A 133 0.68 9.34 8.03
CA LEU A 133 1.13 8.19 8.80
C LEU A 133 1.35 8.58 10.27
N LEU A 134 2.00 9.71 10.54
CA LEU A 134 2.19 10.24 11.90
C LEU A 134 0.86 10.57 12.58
N LYS A 135 -0.08 11.16 11.85
CA LYS A 135 -1.44 11.42 12.36
C LYS A 135 -2.16 10.12 12.77
N TRP A 136 -1.85 9.00 12.12
CA TRP A 136 -2.41 7.69 12.42
C TRP A 136 -1.58 6.89 13.44
N GLY A 137 -0.59 7.50 14.10
CA GLY A 137 0.20 6.86 15.14
C GLY A 137 1.37 6.04 14.62
N ALA A 138 1.93 6.38 13.46
CA ALA A 138 3.22 5.83 13.06
C ALA A 138 4.29 6.17 14.10
N ASP A 139 5.08 5.17 14.48
CA ASP A 139 6.21 5.31 15.37
C ASP A 139 7.32 6.12 14.67
N LEU A 140 7.58 7.31 15.21
CA LEU A 140 8.57 8.25 14.69
C LEU A 140 10.01 7.74 14.88
N ASP A 141 10.23 6.97 15.95
CA ASP A 141 11.54 6.47 16.36
C ASP A 141 11.82 5.05 15.86
N ALA A 142 10.88 4.46 15.11
CA ALA A 142 11.06 3.16 14.48
C ALA A 142 12.32 3.14 13.61
N LYS A 143 13.05 2.03 13.70
CA LYS A 143 14.29 1.79 12.96
C LYS A 143 14.14 0.62 12.02
N ASP A 144 14.72 0.74 10.84
CA ASP A 144 14.86 -0.39 9.92
C ASP A 144 16.04 -1.30 10.31
N MET A 145 16.32 -2.31 9.49
CA MET A 145 17.42 -3.24 9.72
C MET A 145 18.82 -2.58 9.78
N HIS A 146 18.96 -1.36 9.28
CA HIS A 146 20.20 -0.60 9.27
C HIS A 146 20.31 0.33 10.48
N GLY A 147 19.32 0.30 11.39
CA GLY A 147 19.25 1.20 12.54
C GLY A 147 18.84 2.62 12.16
N LYS A 148 18.29 2.84 10.96
CA LYS A 148 17.93 4.17 10.45
C LYS A 148 16.45 4.47 10.65
N THR A 149 16.18 5.69 11.07
CA THR A 149 14.85 6.27 11.24
C THR A 149 14.38 6.99 9.97
N ALA A 150 13.12 7.44 9.98
CA ALA A 150 12.61 8.31 8.92
C ALA A 150 13.40 9.64 8.81
N ALA A 151 13.84 10.21 9.94
CA ALA A 151 14.63 11.44 9.97
C ALA A 151 16.03 11.24 9.38
N ASP A 152 16.67 10.09 9.64
CA ASP A 152 17.97 9.76 9.06
C ASP A 152 17.91 9.74 7.53
N TYR A 153 16.88 9.10 6.97
CA TYR A 153 16.68 9.09 5.52
C TYR A 153 16.32 10.45 4.94
N ALA A 154 15.50 11.24 5.64
CA ALA A 154 15.20 12.61 5.21
C ALA A 154 16.47 13.46 5.14
N LYS A 155 17.37 13.32 6.11
CA LYS A 155 18.65 14.02 6.16
C LYS A 155 19.63 13.55 5.08
N GLU A 156 19.82 12.24 4.93
CA GLU A 156 20.74 11.66 3.94
C GLU A 156 20.37 12.03 2.50
N ASN A 157 19.06 12.02 2.20
CA ASN A 157 18.54 12.37 0.89
C ASN A 157 18.34 13.89 0.71
N LYS A 158 18.68 14.71 1.71
CA LYS A 158 18.56 16.19 1.68
C LYS A 158 17.12 16.67 1.44
N PHE A 159 16.15 15.98 2.05
CA PHE A 159 14.75 16.39 2.08
C PHE A 159 14.51 17.36 3.23
N ASP A 160 15.07 18.57 3.14
CA ASP A 160 15.06 19.58 4.23
C ASP A 160 13.67 19.85 4.80
N ARG A 161 12.66 19.98 3.91
CA ARG A 161 11.26 20.19 4.31
C ARG A 161 10.69 19.00 5.09
N LEU A 162 11.06 17.78 4.71
CA LEU A 162 10.63 16.58 5.41
C LEU A 162 11.32 16.48 6.77
N LEU A 163 12.64 16.71 6.80
CA LEU A 163 13.43 16.67 8.02
C LEU A 163 12.89 17.66 9.05
N ALA A 164 12.68 18.92 8.66
CA ALA A 164 12.11 19.94 9.53
C ALA A 164 10.72 19.55 10.07
N MET A 165 9.88 18.91 9.25
CA MET A 165 8.57 18.43 9.68
C MET A 165 8.68 17.30 10.71
N LEU A 166 9.60 16.34 10.50
CA LEU A 166 9.82 15.24 11.43
C LEU A 166 10.39 15.74 12.76
N GLU A 167 11.33 16.68 12.74
CA GLU A 167 11.90 17.32 13.93
C GLU A 167 10.84 18.11 14.71
N GLU A 168 9.99 18.88 14.02
CA GLU A 168 8.88 19.61 14.65
C GLU A 168 7.91 18.66 15.36
N VAL A 169 7.61 17.50 14.78
CA VAL A 169 6.77 16.48 15.40
C VAL A 169 7.46 15.85 16.61
N ALA A 170 8.75 15.53 16.51
CA ALA A 170 9.54 14.97 17.62
C ALA A 170 9.55 15.88 18.85
N GLU A 171 9.80 17.18 18.65
CA GLU A 171 9.83 18.15 19.76
C GLU A 171 8.46 18.31 20.43
N LYS A 172 7.37 18.24 19.66
CA LYS A 172 6.00 18.27 20.22
C LYS A 172 5.68 17.05 21.07
N LEU A 173 6.25 15.88 20.76
CA LEU A 173 6.05 14.66 21.55
C LEU A 173 6.83 14.72 22.87
N LYS A 174 8.08 15.20 22.85
CA LYS A 174 8.91 15.37 24.07
C LYS A 174 8.32 16.39 25.05
N GLY A 175 7.65 17.43 24.55
CA GLY A 175 7.03 18.46 25.39
C GLY A 175 5.73 18.03 26.09
N GLN A 176 5.29 16.78 25.91
CA GLN A 176 4.07 16.21 26.51
C GLN A 176 4.35 15.21 27.64
N GLU A 177 5.63 14.95 27.95
CA GLU A 177 6.11 14.10 29.06
C GLU A 177 6.52 14.93 30.28
#